data_AF-A0A958JDY7-F1
#
_entry.id   AF-A0A958JDY7-F1
#
_cell.length_a   1.000
_cell.length_b   1.000
_cell.length_c   1.000
_cell.angle_alpha   90.00
_cell.angle_beta   90.00
_cell.angle_gamma   90.00
#
_symmetry.space_group_name_H-M   'P 1'
#
loop_
_entity.id
_entity.type
_entity.pdbx_description
1 polymer ?
#
loop_
_entity_poly.entity_id
_entity_poly.type
_entity_poly.pdbx_seq_one_letter_code
_entity_poly.pdbx_strand_id
1 'polypeptide(L)'
;MKEITRLQENVDRIQLDDKTVYLVGTAHISQKSVELAEGVIREHSPNSVAVELCDNRYASLLDPDRWKNTDIVSVIRSGRAY
;
A
#
# COMPACT_ATOMS: atom_id res chain seq x y z
N MET A 1 -1.50 -20.94 15.45
CA MET A 1 -1.85 -20.01 16.57
C MET A 1 -1.33 -18.63 16.17
N LYS A 2 -2.13 -17.57 16.25
CA LYS A 2 -1.72 -16.24 15.75
C LYS A 2 -0.94 -15.49 16.83
N GLU A 3 0.26 -15.03 16.50
CA GLU A 3 1.09 -14.20 17.37
C GLU A 3 1.40 -12.88 16.65
N ILE A 4 1.25 -11.77 17.37
CA ILE A 4 1.56 -10.42 16.85
C ILE A 4 2.67 -9.83 17.69
N THR A 5 3.74 -9.40 17.05
CA THR A 5 4.88 -8.74 17.68
C THR A 5 5.12 -7.40 17.00
N ARG A 6 5.07 -6.30 17.75
CA ARG A 6 5.49 -4.99 17.23
C ARG A 6 7.01 -4.97 17.10
N LEU A 7 7.52 -4.76 15.89
CA LEU A 7 8.96 -4.68 15.63
C LEU A 7 9.48 -3.26 15.82
N GLN A 8 8.76 -2.28 15.27
CA GLN A 8 9.07 -0.87 15.39
C GLN A 8 7.80 -0.02 15.17
N GLU A 9 7.93 1.30 15.22
CA GLU A 9 6.83 2.21 14.90
C GLU A 9 6.29 1.87 13.49
N ASN A 10 4.98 1.64 13.39
CA ASN A 10 4.26 1.29 12.17
C ASN A 10 4.68 -0.05 11.49
N VAL A 11 5.38 -0.94 12.19
CA VAL A 11 5.69 -2.27 11.66
C VAL A 11 5.41 -3.35 12.70
N ASP A 12 4.47 -4.23 12.37
CA ASP A 12 4.13 -5.40 13.17
C ASP A 12 4.44 -6.69 12.40
N ARG A 13 5.01 -7.68 13.08
CA ARG A 13 5.20 -9.04 12.59
C ARG A 13 4.06 -9.91 13.08
N ILE A 14 3.37 -10.56 12.16
CA ILE A 14 2.27 -11.47 12.43
C ILE A 14 2.68 -12.87 12.00
N GLN A 15 2.77 -13.79 12.96
CA GLN A 15 3.01 -15.20 12.69
C GLN A 15 1.68 -15.91 12.47
N LEU A 16 1.51 -16.50 11.28
CA LEU A 16 0.33 -17.23 10.84
C LEU A 16 0.73 -18.63 10.41
N ASP A 17 0.68 -19.62 11.31
CA ASP A 17 1.00 -21.01 11.02
C ASP A 17 2.31 -21.18 10.20
N ASP A 18 2.24 -21.41 8.88
CA ASP A 18 3.38 -21.56 7.96
C ASP A 18 3.91 -20.25 7.34
N LYS A 19 3.34 -19.09 7.70
CA LYS A 19 3.61 -17.79 7.08
C LYS A 19 3.98 -16.73 8.12
N THR A 20 4.84 -15.82 7.69
CA THR A 20 5.12 -14.58 8.40
C THR A 20 4.62 -13.42 7.56
N VAL A 21 3.80 -12.56 8.16
CA VAL A 21 3.29 -11.35 7.52
C VAL A 21 3.89 -10.14 8.24
N TYR A 22 4.49 -9.24 7.47
CA TYR A 22 4.94 -7.95 7.95
C TYR A 22 3.88 -6.92 7.58
N LEU A 23 3.15 -6.42 8.59
CA LEU A 23 2.15 -5.38 8.41
C LEU A 23 2.81 -4.03 8.59
N VAL A 24 2.87 -3.25 7.50
CA VAL A 24 3.48 -1.92 7.49
C VAL A 24 2.37 -0.87 7.42
N GLY A 25 2.20 -0.14 8.51
CA GLY A 25 1.33 1.03 8.55
C GLY A 25 1.97 2.17 7.76
N THR A 26 1.27 2.68 6.75
CA THR A 26 1.68 3.87 6.01
C THR A 26 0.65 4.98 6.23
N ALA A 27 1.08 6.23 6.19
CA ALA A 27 0.21 7.38 6.35
C ALA A 27 0.39 8.33 5.17
N HIS A 28 -0.67 8.46 4.35
CA HIS A 28 -0.73 9.36 3.19
C HIS A 28 0.47 9.21 2.23
N ILE A 29 0.55 10.07 1.21
CA ILE A 29 1.67 10.17 0.26
C ILE A 29 2.87 10.84 0.97
N SER A 30 3.34 10.26 2.07
CA SER A 30 4.50 10.78 2.81
C SER A 30 5.77 10.03 2.40
N GLN A 31 6.85 10.80 2.18
CA GLN A 31 8.17 10.25 1.87
C GLN A 31 8.65 9.25 2.94
N LYS A 32 8.36 9.53 4.23
CA LYS A 32 8.65 8.64 5.35
C LYS A 32 7.98 7.26 5.20
N SER A 33 6.76 7.21 4.65
CA SER A 33 6.06 5.93 4.42
C SER A 33 6.71 5.11 3.31
N VAL A 34 7.19 5.78 2.24
CA VAL A 34 7.90 5.13 1.14
C VAL A 34 9.21 4.53 1.64
N GLU A 35 10.01 5.32 2.37
CA GLU A 35 11.29 4.88 2.94
C GLU A 35 11.11 3.71 3.92
N LEU A 36 10.06 3.76 4.75
CA LEU A 36 9.73 2.66 5.66
C LEU A 36 9.40 1.37 4.89
N ALA A 37 8.52 1.45 3.89
CA ALA A 37 8.13 0.29 3.09
C ALA A 37 9.34 -0.30 2.35
N GLU A 38 10.18 0.53 1.74
CA GLU A 38 11.41 0.08 1.09
C GLU A 38 12.36 -0.61 2.08
N GLY A 39 12.56 -0.03 3.26
CA GLY A 39 13.41 -0.60 4.30
C GLY A 39 12.94 -1.99 4.72
N VAL A 40 11.66 -2.13 5.04
CA VAL A 40 11.05 -3.41 5.46
C VAL A 40 11.17 -4.46 4.36
N ILE A 41 10.93 -4.10 3.10
CA ILE A 41 11.05 -5.03 1.96
C ILE A 41 12.51 -5.49 1.80
N ARG A 42 13.49 -4.58 1.88
CA ARG A 42 14.91 -4.93 1.76
C ARG A 42 15.38 -5.81 2.92
N GLU A 43 14.97 -5.48 4.14
CA GLU A 43 15.40 -6.20 5.34
C GLU A 43 14.83 -7.62 5.41
N HIS A 44 13.53 -7.79 5.12
CA HIS A 44 12.86 -9.06 5.30
C HIS A 44 12.66 -9.87 4.01
N SER A 45 12.94 -9.27 2.84
CA SER A 45 12.90 -9.93 1.53
C SER A 45 11.69 -10.86 1.34
N PRO A 46 10.46 -10.36 1.51
CA PRO A 46 9.27 -11.21 1.48
C PRO A 46 9.05 -11.80 0.08
N ASN A 47 8.45 -12.99 0.02
CA ASN A 47 8.15 -13.64 -1.27
C ASN A 47 7.08 -12.88 -2.08
N SER A 48 6.29 -12.02 -1.43
CA SER A 48 5.22 -11.25 -2.06
C SER A 48 4.94 -9.98 -1.27
N VAL A 49 4.50 -8.94 -1.97
CA VAL A 49 4.06 -7.68 -1.38
C VAL A 49 2.59 -7.47 -1.74
N ALA A 50 1.73 -7.38 -0.73
CA ALA A 50 0.33 -7.02 -0.90
C ALA A 50 0.15 -5.53 -0.61
N VAL A 51 -0.48 -4.81 -1.52
CA VAL A 51 -0.77 -3.38 -1.38
C VAL A 51 -2.26 -3.21 -1.17
N GLU A 52 -2.65 -2.56 -0.07
CA GLU A 52 -4.04 -2.18 0.16
C GLU A 52 -4.39 -1.01 -0.76
N LEU A 53 -5.52 -1.15 -1.46
CA LEU A 53 -6.02 -0.17 -2.40
C LEU A 53 -7.52 -0.03 -2.20
N CYS A 54 -8.00 1.20 -2.14
CA CYS A 54 -9.42 1.46 -2.23
C CYS A 54 -9.95 1.09 -3.62
N ASP A 55 -11.26 0.85 -3.72
CA ASP A 55 -11.93 0.39 -4.96
C ASP A 55 -11.59 1.21 -6.20
N ASN A 56 -11.49 2.54 -6.06
CA ASN A 56 -11.17 3.42 -7.19
C ASN A 56 -9.75 3.20 -7.71
N ARG A 57 -8.76 3.02 -6.81
CA ARG A 57 -7.38 2.74 -7.19
C ARG A 57 -7.23 1.34 -7.76
N TYR A 58 -7.91 0.35 -7.16
CA TYR A 58 -7.97 -1.01 -7.69
C TYR A 58 -8.56 -1.04 -9.11
N ALA A 59 -9.70 -0.38 -9.34
CA ALA A 59 -10.33 -0.28 -10.65
C ALA A 59 -9.41 0.43 -11.68
N SER A 60 -8.69 1.47 -11.26
CA SER A 60 -7.75 2.20 -12.13
C SER A 60 -6.53 1.34 -12.54
N LEU A 61 -6.10 0.39 -11.70
CA LEU A 61 -5.04 -0.55 -12.06
C LEU A 61 -5.52 -1.65 -13.03
N LEU A 62 -6.78 -2.07 -12.91
CA LEU A 62 -7.36 -3.10 -13.79
C LEU A 62 -7.74 -2.57 -15.17
N ASP A 63 -8.13 -1.30 -15.26
CA ASP A 63 -8.53 -0.64 -16.50
C ASP A 63 -7.68 0.62 -16.74
N PRO A 64 -6.41 0.44 -17.16
CA PRO A 64 -5.51 1.54 -17.46
C PRO A 64 -5.93 2.33 -18.71
N ASP A 65 -7.06 2.06 -19.37
CA ASP A 65 -7.60 2.88 -20.46
C ASP A 65 -8.78 3.76 -20.01
N ARG A 66 -9.29 3.58 -18.79
CA ARG A 66 -10.40 4.37 -18.24
C ARG A 66 -10.08 5.86 -18.12
N TRP A 67 -8.81 6.24 -17.90
CA TRP A 67 -8.39 7.65 -17.86
C TRP A 67 -8.50 8.36 -19.21
N LYS A 68 -8.47 7.63 -20.34
CA LYS A 68 -8.62 8.23 -21.68
C LYS A 68 -10.01 8.83 -21.90
N ASN A 69 -11.02 8.36 -21.14
CA ASN A 69 -12.40 8.84 -21.22
C ASN A 69 -12.77 9.80 -20.07
N THR A 70 -11.85 10.07 -19.15
CA THR A 70 -12.10 11.00 -18.06
C THR A 70 -11.83 12.42 -18.55
N ASP A 71 -12.84 13.28 -18.53
CA ASP A 71 -12.68 14.71 -18.83
C ASP A 71 -11.71 15.32 -17.80
N ILE A 72 -10.44 15.44 -18.20
CA ILE A 72 -9.33 15.96 -17.40
C ILE A 72 -9.66 17.35 -16.83
N VAL A 73 -10.47 18.15 -17.54
CA VAL A 73 -10.88 19.48 -17.09
C VAL A 73 -11.81 19.39 -15.88
N SER A 74 -12.68 18.38 -15.83
CA SER A 74 -13.60 18.14 -14.71
C SER A 74 -12.87 17.65 -13.45
N VAL A 75 -11.83 16.83 -13.62
CA VAL A 75 -11.04 16.28 -12.50
C VAL A 75 -10.22 17.37 -11.82
N ILE A 76 -9.54 18.22 -12.60
CA ILE A 76 -8.77 19.36 -12.08
C ILE A 76 -9.67 20.35 -11.35
N ARG A 77 -10.85 20.66 -11.89
CA ARG A 77 -11.82 21.56 -11.25
C ARG A 77 -12.42 21.00 -9.96
N SER A 78 -12.49 19.68 -9.84
CA SER A 78 -13.06 19.01 -8.66
C SER A 78 -12.05 18.77 -7.52
N GLY A 79 -10.77 19.09 -7.74
CA GLY A 79 -9.70 18.85 -6.77
C GLY A 79 -9.32 17.37 -6.59
N ARG A 80 -10.01 16.42 -7.24
CA ARG A 80 -9.78 14.96 -7.10
C ARG A 80 -8.55 14.44 -7.84
N ALA A 81 -7.42 15.10 -7.66
CA ALA A 81 -6.12 14.64 -8.14
C ALA A 81 -5.37 13.94 -6.99
N TYR A 82 -5.89 12.79 -6.53
CA TYR A 82 -5.25 11.97 -5.49
C TYR A 82 -5.55 10.48 -5.68
#